data_AF-A0A2E2J1S1-F1
#
_entry.id   AF-A0A2E2J1S1-F1
#
_cell.length_a   1.000
_cell.length_b   1.000
_cell.length_c   1.000
_cell.angle_alpha   90.00
_cell.angle_beta   90.00
_cell.angle_gamma   90.00
#
_symmetry.space_group_name_H-M   'P 1'
#
loop_
_entity.id
_entity.type
_entity.pdbx_description
1 polymer ?
#
loop_
_entity_poly.entity_id
_entity_poly.type
_entity_poly.pdbx_seq_one_letter_code
_entity_poly.pdbx_strand_id
1 'polypeptide(L)'
;MKTIFKIAAIFSLVLLFACSGYGEKVSYDGTEIYYTEGVSKEVADKTGAYLEEMGFTDGSPKSVQLAKDENYHFKMVVQQQYAQDTTKDINFKALGFLLSQEVFDGEPLKFHICDNTFETIRTFPIEGSKQ
;
A
#
# COMPACT_ATOMS: atom_id res chain seq x y z
N MET A 1 -44.99 28.56 -30.15
CA MET A 1 -43.69 28.44 -30.83
C MET A 1 -42.58 28.33 -29.79
N LYS A 2 -41.95 27.15 -29.73
CA LYS A 2 -40.58 26.85 -29.28
C LYS A 2 -40.16 27.31 -27.87
N THR A 3 -40.54 26.50 -26.87
CA THR A 3 -39.78 26.32 -25.62
C THR A 3 -38.41 25.73 -25.94
N ILE A 4 -37.32 26.45 -25.64
CA ILE A 4 -35.95 25.93 -25.76
C ILE A 4 -35.52 25.50 -24.36
N PHE A 5 -35.70 24.22 -24.08
CA PHE A 5 -35.14 23.55 -22.92
C PHE A 5 -33.63 23.42 -23.14
N LYS A 6 -32.83 24.25 -22.47
CA LYS A 6 -31.37 24.10 -22.46
C LYS A 6 -31.02 22.95 -21.54
N ILE A 7 -30.83 21.76 -22.11
CA ILE A 7 -30.27 20.60 -21.43
C ILE A 7 -28.80 20.92 -21.13
N ALA A 8 -28.51 21.28 -19.89
CA ALA A 8 -27.16 21.33 -19.37
C ALA A 8 -26.67 19.87 -19.23
N ALA A 9 -25.88 19.42 -20.19
CA ALA A 9 -25.20 18.13 -20.12
C ALA A 9 -24.13 18.20 -19.03
N ILE A 10 -24.48 17.74 -17.83
CA ILE A 10 -23.53 17.48 -16.75
C ILE A 10 -22.72 16.26 -17.17
N PHE A 11 -21.48 16.50 -17.60
CA PHE A 11 -20.49 15.49 -17.94
C PHE A 11 -20.09 14.77 -16.65
N SER A 12 -20.88 13.76 -16.25
CA SER A 12 -20.53 12.89 -15.13
C SER A 12 -19.33 12.06 -15.55
N LEU A 13 -18.15 12.48 -15.12
CA LEU A 13 -16.91 11.74 -15.28
C LEU A 13 -17.03 10.48 -14.42
N VAL A 14 -17.54 9.41 -15.03
CA VAL A 14 -17.55 8.07 -14.43
C VAL A 14 -16.09 7.63 -14.36
N LEU A 15 -15.45 7.88 -13.22
CA LEU A 15 -14.18 7.26 -12.86
C LEU A 15 -14.45 5.76 -12.76
N LEU A 16 -14.04 5.02 -13.79
CA LEU A 16 -13.94 3.57 -13.74
C LEU A 16 -12.85 3.24 -12.73
N PHE A 17 -13.22 3.16 -11.45
CA PHE A 17 -12.36 2.55 -10.44
C PHE A 17 -12.18 1.09 -10.87
N ALA A 18 -11.02 0.81 -11.48
CA ALA A 18 -10.55 -0.54 -11.69
C ALA A 18 -10.26 -1.14 -10.30
N CYS A 19 -11.33 -1.57 -9.62
CA CYS A 19 -11.24 -2.25 -8.36
C CYS A 19 -10.67 -3.63 -8.66
N SER A 20 -9.34 -3.76 -8.62
CA SER A 20 -8.72 -5.07 -8.52
C SER A 20 -9.14 -5.69 -7.18
N GLY A 21 -9.17 -7.01 -7.06
CA GLY A 21 -9.46 -7.66 -5.77
C GLY A 21 -8.51 -7.24 -4.64
N TYR A 22 -7.39 -6.58 -4.98
CA TYR A 22 -6.38 -6.09 -4.07
C TYR A 22 -6.47 -4.57 -3.79
N GLY A 23 -7.45 -3.86 -4.36
CA GLY A 23 -7.63 -2.42 -4.23
C GLY A 23 -7.20 -1.62 -5.46
N GLU A 24 -7.02 -0.31 -5.28
CA GLU A 24 -6.43 0.58 -6.28
C GLU A 24 -4.90 0.42 -6.32
N LYS A 25 -4.25 0.86 -7.39
CA LYS A 25 -2.81 0.61 -7.62
C LYS A 25 -2.06 1.86 -8.07
N VAL A 26 -0.87 2.06 -7.50
CA VAL A 26 0.20 2.91 -8.04
C VAL A 26 1.46 2.08 -8.26
N SER A 27 2.39 2.57 -9.08
CA SER A 27 3.61 1.83 -9.45
C SER A 27 4.84 2.73 -9.41
N TYR A 28 5.91 2.20 -8.80
CA TYR A 28 7.19 2.88 -8.60
C TYR A 28 8.32 1.90 -8.93
N ASP A 29 9.08 2.20 -9.98
CA ASP A 29 10.24 1.40 -10.43
C ASP A 29 10.06 -0.13 -10.32
N GLY A 30 9.04 -0.65 -11.02
CA GLY A 30 8.69 -2.07 -11.05
C GLY A 30 7.92 -2.59 -9.82
N THR A 31 7.86 -1.83 -8.73
CA THR A 31 7.09 -2.18 -7.54
C THR A 31 5.64 -1.72 -7.66
N GLU A 32 4.70 -2.63 -7.47
CA GLU A 32 3.27 -2.37 -7.41
C GLU A 32 2.83 -2.13 -5.96
N ILE A 33 2.13 -1.04 -5.76
CA ILE A 33 1.61 -0.63 -4.44
C ILE A 33 0.10 -0.57 -4.56
N TYR A 34 -0.53 -1.59 -3.98
CA TYR A 34 -1.96 -1.66 -3.87
C TYR A 34 -2.43 -0.94 -2.61
N TYR A 35 -3.60 -0.31 -2.64
CA TYR A 35 -4.20 0.29 -1.46
C TYR A 35 -5.72 0.09 -1.44
N THR A 36 -6.26 -0.22 -0.27
CA THR A 36 -7.69 -0.46 -0.06
C THR A 36 -8.36 0.73 0.62
N GLU A 37 -9.68 0.63 0.83
CA GLU A 37 -10.44 1.60 1.62
C GLU A 37 -9.76 1.87 2.98
N GLY A 38 -9.77 3.14 3.40
CA GLY A 38 -9.07 3.61 4.60
C GLY A 38 -7.64 4.09 4.37
N VAL A 39 -7.05 3.86 3.20
CA VAL A 39 -5.75 4.40 2.79
C VAL A 39 -5.94 5.33 1.59
N SER A 40 -5.46 6.57 1.69
CA SER A 40 -5.55 7.53 0.58
C SER A 40 -4.46 7.25 -0.47
N LYS A 41 -4.73 7.66 -1.72
CA LYS A 41 -3.71 7.64 -2.77
C LYS A 41 -2.45 8.41 -2.38
N GLU A 42 -2.58 9.52 -1.64
CA GLU A 42 -1.43 10.28 -1.15
C GLU A 42 -0.51 9.43 -0.26
N VAL A 43 -1.08 8.61 0.64
CA VAL A 43 -0.30 7.70 1.49
C VAL A 43 0.36 6.61 0.63
N ALA A 44 -0.33 6.09 -0.39
CA ALA A 44 0.25 5.13 -1.32
C ALA A 44 1.41 5.74 -2.13
N ASP A 45 1.26 6.97 -2.61
CA ASP A 45 2.29 7.70 -3.35
C ASP A 45 3.52 7.99 -2.45
N LYS A 46 3.30 8.42 -1.19
CA LYS A 46 4.39 8.60 -0.20
C LYS A 46 5.12 7.30 0.09
N THR A 47 4.38 6.20 0.24
CA THR A 47 4.98 4.87 0.43
C THR A 47 5.88 4.52 -0.74
N GLY A 48 5.42 4.72 -1.98
CA GLY A 48 6.21 4.41 -3.17
C GLY A 48 7.47 5.24 -3.31
N ALA A 49 7.35 6.56 -3.11
CA ALA A 49 8.51 7.45 -3.11
C ALA A 49 9.54 7.06 -2.05
N TYR A 50 9.10 6.70 -0.84
CA TYR A 50 9.99 6.28 0.24
C TYR A 50 10.69 4.95 -0.05
N LEU A 51 9.95 3.96 -0.56
CA LEU A 51 10.52 2.67 -0.97
C LEU A 51 11.56 2.83 -2.09
N GLU A 52 11.32 3.76 -3.03
CA GLU A 52 12.27 4.10 -4.09
C GLU A 52 13.52 4.78 -3.53
N GLU A 53 13.36 5.77 -2.65
CA GLU A 53 14.46 6.50 -2.00
C GLU A 53 15.41 5.57 -1.24
N MET A 54 14.87 4.59 -0.51
CA MET A 54 15.67 3.64 0.25
C MET A 54 16.23 2.47 -0.59
N GLY A 55 15.98 2.45 -1.89
CA GLY A 55 16.45 1.42 -2.81
C GLY A 55 15.76 0.05 -2.66
N PHE A 56 14.53 0.03 -2.12
CA PHE A 56 13.70 -1.18 -2.13
C PHE A 56 13.20 -1.49 -3.54
N THR A 57 12.89 -0.46 -4.32
CA THR A 57 12.61 -0.60 -5.76
C THR A 57 13.94 -0.71 -6.50
N ASP A 58 14.02 -1.65 -7.45
CA ASP A 58 15.23 -1.97 -8.21
C ASP A 58 14.90 -2.38 -9.66
N GLY A 59 13.73 -1.96 -10.15
CA GLY A 59 13.15 -2.36 -11.42
C GLY A 59 12.59 -3.79 -11.47
N SER A 60 12.85 -4.64 -10.46
CA SER A 60 12.26 -5.97 -10.39
C SER A 60 10.81 -5.92 -9.87
N PRO A 61 9.93 -6.82 -10.36
CA PRO A 61 8.54 -6.84 -9.95
C PRO A 61 8.43 -7.23 -8.47
N LYS A 62 7.89 -6.32 -7.67
CA LYS A 62 7.52 -6.53 -6.27
C LYS A 62 6.09 -6.05 -6.05
N SER A 63 5.40 -6.61 -5.06
CA SER A 63 4.03 -6.22 -4.76
C SER A 63 3.86 -6.00 -3.26
N VAL A 64 3.33 -4.84 -2.90
CA VAL A 64 2.92 -4.50 -1.54
C VAL A 64 1.47 -4.03 -1.53
N GLN A 65 0.78 -4.21 -0.40
CA GLN A 65 -0.58 -3.72 -0.20
C GLN A 65 -0.66 -2.94 1.11
N LEU A 66 -1.28 -1.76 1.02
CA LEU A 66 -1.65 -0.92 2.15
C LEU A 66 -3.12 -1.13 2.47
N ALA A 67 -3.40 -1.40 3.73
CA ALA A 67 -4.77 -1.45 4.24
C ALA A 67 -4.84 -0.76 5.59
N LYS A 68 -6.04 -0.37 6.00
CA LYS A 68 -6.25 0.24 7.30
C LYS A 68 -7.50 -0.35 7.97
N ASP A 69 -7.33 -0.86 9.17
CA ASP A 69 -8.42 -1.14 10.10
C ASP A 69 -8.43 -0.06 11.20
N GLU A 70 -8.17 -0.46 12.44
CA GLU A 70 -7.76 0.43 13.53
C GLU A 70 -6.31 0.88 13.36
N ASN A 71 -5.46 0.04 12.78
CA ASN A 71 -4.03 0.31 12.55
C ASN A 71 -3.73 0.29 11.04
N TYR A 72 -2.57 0.84 10.65
CA TYR A 72 -2.07 0.61 9.29
C TYR A 72 -1.56 -0.82 9.13
N HIS A 73 -1.73 -1.37 7.93
CA HIS A 73 -1.20 -2.66 7.52
C HIS A 73 -0.30 -2.44 6.31
N PHE A 74 0.96 -2.87 6.42
CA PHE A 74 1.86 -2.97 5.28
C PHE A 74 2.05 -4.44 4.96
N LYS A 75 1.48 -4.91 3.84
CA LYS A 75 1.58 -6.30 3.41
C LYS A 75 2.58 -6.42 2.29
N MET A 76 3.55 -7.32 2.42
CA MET A 76 4.60 -7.54 1.43
C MET A 76 4.56 -8.98 0.95
N VAL A 77 4.46 -9.15 -0.37
CA VAL A 77 4.60 -10.46 -1.01
C VAL A 77 6.07 -10.88 -0.92
N VAL A 78 6.33 -12.09 -0.43
CA VAL A 78 7.66 -12.70 -0.47
C VAL A 78 7.61 -14.04 -1.19
N GLN A 79 8.76 -14.51 -1.65
CA GLN A 79 8.86 -15.87 -2.15
C GLN A 79 8.67 -16.86 -0.99
N GLN A 80 7.95 -17.95 -1.23
CA GLN A 80 7.55 -18.91 -0.19
C GLN A 80 8.73 -19.45 0.63
N GLN A 81 9.90 -19.65 -0.01
CA GLN A 81 11.12 -20.09 0.66
C GLN A 81 11.64 -19.11 1.73
N TYR A 82 11.31 -17.82 1.64
CA TYR A 82 11.70 -16.79 2.60
C TYR A 82 10.61 -16.45 3.61
N ALA A 83 9.38 -16.93 3.41
CA ALA A 83 8.25 -16.58 4.26
C ALA A 83 8.44 -17.03 5.73
N GLN A 84 9.14 -18.14 5.94
CA GLN A 84 9.45 -18.69 7.28
C GLN A 84 10.92 -18.48 7.69
N ASP A 85 11.72 -17.80 6.86
CA ASP A 85 13.12 -17.52 7.16
C ASP A 85 13.21 -16.36 8.16
N THR A 86 13.59 -16.68 9.40
CA THR A 86 13.69 -15.71 10.49
C THR A 86 14.97 -14.87 10.43
N THR A 87 15.94 -15.20 9.57
CA THR A 87 17.20 -14.45 9.45
C THR A 87 17.00 -13.02 8.94
N LYS A 88 15.83 -12.74 8.35
CA LYS A 88 15.44 -11.42 7.83
C LYS A 88 14.49 -10.64 8.73
N ASP A 89 14.05 -11.22 9.86
CA ASP A 89 13.05 -10.61 10.75
C ASP A 89 13.46 -9.22 11.23
N ILE A 90 14.74 -9.03 11.57
CA ILE A 90 15.23 -7.72 12.00
C ILE A 90 15.13 -6.67 10.89
N ASN A 91 15.36 -7.06 9.63
CA ASN A 91 15.25 -6.17 8.49
C ASN A 91 13.79 -5.82 8.21
N PHE A 92 12.87 -6.78 8.32
CA PHE A 92 11.44 -6.52 8.15
C PHE A 92 10.89 -5.60 9.24
N LYS A 93 11.29 -5.81 10.49
CA LYS A 93 10.91 -4.92 11.60
C LYS A 93 11.52 -3.52 11.44
N ALA A 94 12.77 -3.42 11.00
CA ALA A 94 13.42 -2.14 10.74
C ALA A 94 12.70 -1.37 9.62
N LEU A 95 12.37 -2.05 8.51
CA LEU A 95 11.57 -1.45 7.43
C LEU A 95 10.19 -0.99 7.93
N GLY A 96 9.49 -1.84 8.70
CA GLY A 96 8.20 -1.48 9.28
C GLY A 96 8.28 -0.26 10.20
N PHE A 97 9.32 -0.17 11.03
CA PHE A 97 9.56 0.99 11.89
C PHE A 97 9.81 2.25 11.07
N LEU A 98 10.69 2.18 10.07
CA LEU A 98 10.97 3.30 9.17
C LEU A 98 9.71 3.79 8.44
N LEU A 99 8.90 2.88 7.90
CA LEU A 99 7.62 3.24 7.28
C LEU A 99 6.65 3.90 8.27
N SER A 100 6.59 3.39 9.51
CA SER A 100 5.78 4.03 10.56
C SER A 100 6.19 5.49 10.76
N GLN A 101 7.49 5.77 10.84
CA GLN A 101 8.00 7.12 11.06
C GLN A 101 7.82 8.05 9.85
N GLU A 102 8.24 7.59 8.66
CA GLU A 102 8.42 8.46 7.49
C GLU A 102 7.16 8.57 6.63
N VAL A 103 6.24 7.60 6.72
CA VAL A 103 5.06 7.50 5.86
C VAL A 103 3.75 7.57 6.64
N PHE A 104 3.70 6.93 7.82
CA PHE A 104 2.47 6.80 8.61
C PHE A 104 2.42 7.74 9.82
N ASP A 105 3.18 8.85 9.80
CA ASP A 105 3.17 9.89 10.84
C ASP A 105 3.38 9.35 12.28
N GLY A 106 4.22 8.32 12.41
CA GLY A 106 4.54 7.65 13.67
C GLY A 106 3.42 6.73 14.20
N GLU A 107 2.36 6.47 13.45
CA GLU A 107 1.29 5.55 13.84
C GLU A 107 1.78 4.09 13.94
N PRO A 108 1.19 3.26 14.82
CA PRO A 108 1.44 1.83 14.84
C PRO A 108 1.15 1.15 13.50
N LEU A 109 1.99 0.16 13.17
CA LEU A 109 1.93 -0.55 11.90
C LEU A 109 1.94 -2.07 12.14
N LYS A 110 1.08 -2.80 11.44
CA LYS A 110 1.18 -4.26 11.33
C LYS A 110 1.91 -4.59 10.02
N PHE A 111 3.14 -5.07 10.10
CA PHE A 111 3.92 -5.51 8.94
C PHE A 111 3.61 -6.99 8.64
N HIS A 112 3.10 -7.30 7.45
CA HIS A 112 2.72 -8.66 7.05
C HIS A 112 3.67 -9.19 5.99
N ILE A 113 4.13 -10.42 6.22
CA ILE A 113 4.77 -11.25 5.22
C ILE A 113 3.68 -12.12 4.61
N CYS A 114 3.49 -12.02 3.31
CA CYS A 114 2.37 -12.64 2.59
C CYS A 114 2.85 -13.59 1.49
N ASP A 115 1.94 -14.45 1.03
CA ASP A 115 2.08 -15.15 -0.24
C ASP A 115 1.79 -14.22 -1.44
N ASN A 116 1.77 -14.78 -2.65
CA ASN A 116 1.54 -14.04 -3.90
C ASN A 116 0.09 -13.56 -4.10
N THR A 117 -0.80 -13.84 -3.16
CA THR A 117 -2.20 -13.39 -3.15
C THR A 117 -2.53 -12.44 -2.01
N PHE A 118 -1.50 -11.92 -1.31
CA PHE A 118 -1.61 -11.10 -0.10
C PHE A 118 -2.25 -11.79 1.11
N GLU A 119 -2.31 -13.12 1.12
CA GLU A 119 -2.67 -13.88 2.32
C GLU A 119 -1.51 -13.87 3.31
N THR A 120 -1.80 -13.49 4.55
CA THR A 120 -0.79 -13.30 5.60
C THR A 120 -0.24 -14.64 6.07
N ILE A 121 1.09 -14.79 6.02
CA ILE A 121 1.82 -15.93 6.58
C ILE A 121 2.36 -15.58 7.98
N ARG A 122 2.91 -14.37 8.14
CA ARG A 122 3.43 -13.86 9.43
C ARG A 122 3.14 -12.38 9.57
N THR A 123 2.98 -11.94 10.82
CA THR A 123 2.78 -10.52 11.16
C THR A 123 3.78 -10.09 12.21
N PHE A 124 4.37 -8.91 12.02
CA PHE A 124 5.17 -8.21 13.01
C PHE A 124 4.43 -6.95 13.46
N PRO A 125 4.06 -6.84 14.74
CA PRO A 125 3.58 -5.58 15.28
C PRO A 125 4.76 -4.62 15.39
N ILE A 126 4.58 -3.42 14.86
CA ILE A 126 5.53 -2.31 14.94
C ILE A 126 4.89 -1.25 15.81
N GLU A 127 5.52 -0.97 16.93
CA GLU A 127 5.12 0.14 17.78
C GLU A 127 5.42 1.45 17.06
N GLY A 128 4.42 2.31 16.98
CA GLY A 128 4.58 3.68 16.51
C GLY A 128 5.36 4.53 17.51
N SER A 129 5.75 5.74 17.10
CA SER A 129 6.33 6.75 18.01
C SER A 129 5.30 7.77 18.50
N LYS A 130 4.08 7.73 17.95
CA LYS A 130 3.00 8.65 18.29
C LYS A 130 2.44 8.31 19.68
N GLN A 131 2.66 9.20 20.63
CA GLN A 131 2.14 9.15 22.01
C GLN A 131 0.72 9.71 22.09
#